data_AF-A0A3M6K4T6-F1
#
_entry.id   AF-A0A3M6K4T6-F1
#
_cell.length_a   1.000
_cell.length_b   1.000
_cell.length_c   1.000
_cell.angle_alpha   90.00
_cell.angle_beta   90.00
_cell.angle_gamma   90.00
#
_symmetry.space_group_name_H-M   'P 1'
#
loop_
_entity.id
_entity.type
_entity.pdbx_description
1 polymer ?
#
loop_
_entity_poly.entity_id
_entity_poly.type
_entity_poly.pdbx_seq_one_letter_code
_entity_poly.pdbx_strand_id
1 'polypeptide(L)'
;MLTELVHQKNCKKHEIVTDIHTGEVACSNCGIVSSEPIIDLGAEMPGGNSTDYQNNSRVGAKRSLKMIDMGLSTLIEAKDKDVTGKSLSIENRRMFYRLRMWDRNSRSAVTSKSFQKAFTLLDAMGSKLGLPESVIEESAYLFRKVAARKILAGRSTAAMLSATIYATCRITDTPRKLQ
;
A
#
# COMPACT_ATOMS: atom_id res chain seq x y z
N MET A 1 -12.70 -12.26 -11.03
CA MET A 1 -14.01 -12.67 -11.55
C MET A 1 -13.72 -13.53 -12.76
N LEU A 2 -14.16 -14.79 -12.73
CA LEU A 2 -14.10 -15.67 -13.90
C LEU A 2 -15.31 -15.31 -14.74
N THR A 3 -15.13 -14.50 -15.78
CA THR A 3 -16.17 -14.28 -16.78
C THR A 3 -16.34 -15.61 -17.52
N GLU A 4 -17.42 -16.33 -17.23
CA GLU A 4 -17.78 -17.52 -17.99
C GLU A 4 -18.21 -17.05 -19.38
N LEU A 5 -17.29 -17.15 -20.34
CA LEU A 5 -17.65 -17.01 -21.75
C LEU A 5 -18.71 -18.06 -22.07
N VAL A 6 -19.87 -17.62 -22.57
CA VAL A 6 -20.87 -18.50 -23.17
C VAL A 6 -20.26 -19.05 -24.46
N HIS A 7 -19.43 -20.07 -24.31
CA HIS A 7 -18.72 -20.72 -25.41
C HIS A 7 -19.74 -21.43 -26.30
N GLN A 8 -19.68 -21.22 -27.62
CA GLN A 8 -20.47 -22.04 -28.53
C GLN A 8 -20.06 -23.51 -28.36
N LYS A 9 -21.05 -24.41 -28.19
CA LYS A 9 -20.87 -25.86 -28.01
C LYS A 9 -19.95 -26.54 -29.06
N ASN A 10 -19.68 -25.88 -30.18
CA ASN A 10 -18.89 -26.40 -31.30
C ASN A 10 -17.42 -25.98 -31.33
N CYS A 11 -16.97 -25.06 -30.45
CA CYS A 11 -15.58 -24.62 -30.46
C CYS A 11 -14.74 -25.51 -29.52
N LYS A 12 -13.70 -26.16 -30.04
CA LYS A 12 -12.87 -27.12 -29.26
C LYS A 12 -11.58 -26.50 -28.69
N LYS A 13 -11.26 -25.27 -29.07
CA LYS A 13 -10.06 -24.54 -28.63
C LYS A 13 -10.47 -23.31 -27.84
N HIS A 14 -9.96 -23.20 -26.62
CA HIS A 14 -10.23 -22.08 -25.71
C HIS A 14 -9.08 -21.07 -25.76
N GLU A 15 -8.87 -20.48 -26.94
CA GLU A 15 -7.93 -19.38 -27.08
C GLU A 15 -8.71 -18.08 -27.08
N ILE A 16 -8.41 -17.22 -26.10
CA ILE A 16 -9.15 -16.02 -25.77
C ILE A 16 -8.21 -14.83 -25.99
N VAL A 17 -8.68 -13.85 -26.74
CA VAL A 17 -7.98 -12.60 -27.02
C VAL A 17 -8.80 -11.45 -26.46
N THR A 18 -8.11 -10.56 -25.76
CA THR A 18 -8.69 -9.34 -25.21
C THR A 18 -8.25 -8.15 -26.03
N ASP A 19 -9.20 -7.41 -26.60
CA ASP A 19 -8.93 -6.14 -27.25
C ASP A 19 -8.96 -5.02 -26.21
N ILE A 20 -7.82 -4.35 -26.02
CA ILE A 20 -7.62 -3.30 -25.03
C ILE A 20 -8.33 -2.00 -25.45
N HIS A 21 -8.52 -1.78 -26.75
CA HIS A 21 -9.11 -0.54 -27.25
C HIS A 21 -10.64 -0.53 -27.11
N THR A 22 -11.27 -1.69 -27.32
CA THR A 22 -12.73 -1.86 -27.22
C THR A 22 -13.16 -2.43 -25.87
N GLY A 23 -12.24 -3.02 -25.09
CA GLY A 23 -12.54 -3.66 -23.81
C GLY A 23 -13.27 -5.01 -23.97
N GLU A 24 -13.20 -5.59 -25.16
CA GLU A 24 -13.93 -6.80 -25.54
C GLU A 24 -13.06 -8.05 -25.34
N VAL A 25 -13.68 -9.14 -24.88
CA VAL A 25 -13.08 -10.48 -24.84
C VAL A 25 -13.65 -11.29 -25.99
N ALA A 26 -12.81 -11.70 -26.94
CA ALA A 26 -13.21 -12.51 -28.08
C ALA A 26 -12.50 -13.87 -28.10
N CYS A 27 -13.16 -14.91 -28.59
CA CYS A 27 -12.49 -16.17 -28.89
C CYS A 27 -11.81 -16.09 -30.27
N SER A 28 -10.52 -16.42 -30.35
CA SER A 28 -9.74 -16.38 -31.61
C SER A 28 -10.26 -17.34 -32.68
N ASN A 29 -10.98 -18.40 -32.29
CA ASN A 29 -11.36 -19.49 -33.19
C ASN A 29 -12.80 -19.37 -33.71
N CYS A 30 -13.74 -18.83 -32.93
CA CYS A 30 -15.13 -18.65 -33.36
C CYS A 30 -15.58 -17.19 -33.47
N GLY A 31 -14.75 -16.23 -33.03
CA GLY A 31 -15.05 -14.80 -33.12
C GLY A 31 -16.19 -14.33 -32.20
N ILE A 32 -16.67 -15.17 -31.28
CA ILE A 32 -17.72 -14.77 -30.34
C ILE A 32 -17.14 -13.82 -29.29
N VAL A 33 -17.86 -12.73 -29.05
CA VAL A 33 -17.51 -11.70 -28.08
C VAL A 33 -18.34 -11.91 -26.81
N SER A 34 -17.71 -11.76 -25.65
CA SER A 34 -18.39 -11.77 -24.34
C SER A 34 -19.43 -10.65 -24.26
N SER A 35 -20.61 -10.94 -23.69
CA SER A 35 -21.62 -9.90 -23.42
C SER A 35 -21.25 -8.99 -22.25
N GLU A 36 -20.36 -9.43 -21.38
CA GLU A 36 -19.90 -8.65 -20.23
C GLU A 36 -18.65 -7.84 -20.62
N PRO A 37 -18.67 -6.50 -20.47
CA PRO A 37 -17.50 -5.67 -20.69
C PRO A 37 -16.44 -5.96 -19.63
N ILE A 38 -15.16 -5.98 -20.03
CA ILE A 38 -14.06 -6.08 -19.07
C ILE A 38 -13.98 -4.76 -18.30
N ILE A 39 -13.99 -4.85 -16.98
CA ILE A 39 -13.63 -3.70 -16.14
C ILE A 39 -12.11 -3.66 -16.09
N ASP A 40 -11.51 -2.57 -16.58
CA ASP A 40 -10.09 -2.32 -16.37
C ASP A 40 -9.82 -2.15 -14.86
N LEU A 41 -9.10 -3.12 -14.28
CA LEU A 41 -8.62 -3.07 -12.90
C LEU A 41 -7.27 -2.34 -12.80
N GLY A 42 -6.75 -1.86 -13.93
CA GLY A 42 -5.60 -1.00 -14.00
C GLY A 42 -5.78 0.27 -13.19
N ALA A 43 -4.67 0.95 -12.92
CA ALA A 43 -4.75 2.26 -12.30
C ALA A 43 -5.44 3.21 -13.29
N GLU A 44 -6.64 3.68 -12.96
CA GLU A 44 -7.38 4.66 -13.78
C GLU A 44 -6.55 5.91 -14.12
N MET A 45 -5.53 6.20 -13.30
CA MET A 45 -4.59 7.29 -13.50
C MET A 45 -3.23 6.75 -13.96
N PRO A 46 -2.67 7.26 -15.08
CA PRO A 46 -1.30 7.00 -15.47
C PRO A 46 -0.37 7.60 -14.40
N GLY A 47 0.27 6.73 -13.62
CA GLY A 47 1.24 7.14 -12.60
C GLY A 47 2.54 7.58 -13.26
N GLY A 48 2.60 8.81 -13.76
CA GLY A 48 3.81 9.39 -14.35
C GLY A 48 4.85 9.80 -13.29
N ASN A 49 4.41 10.32 -12.14
CA ASN A 49 5.29 10.76 -11.05
C ASN A 49 4.63 10.60 -9.67
N SER A 50 5.44 10.33 -8.64
CA SER A 50 4.98 10.21 -7.24
C SER A 50 4.34 11.48 -6.68
N THR A 51 4.74 12.65 -7.21
CA THR A 51 4.21 13.97 -6.84
C THR A 51 2.83 14.22 -7.41
N ASP A 52 2.60 13.82 -8.66
CA ASP A 52 1.34 14.05 -9.36
C ASP A 52 0.24 13.14 -8.81
N TYR A 53 0.61 11.93 -8.37
CA TYR A 53 -0.30 11.02 -7.68
C TYR A 53 -0.78 11.56 -6.32
N GLN A 54 0.07 12.25 -5.55
CA GLN A 54 -0.33 12.84 -4.26
C GLN A 54 -1.27 14.04 -4.43
N ASN A 55 -1.08 14.84 -5.49
CA ASN A 55 -1.81 16.08 -5.70
C ASN A 55 -3.10 15.92 -6.51
N ASN A 56 -3.20 14.90 -7.37
CA ASN A 56 -4.27 14.77 -8.36
C ASN A 56 -5.08 13.46 -8.25
N SER A 57 -4.81 12.64 -7.23
CA SER A 57 -5.53 11.38 -7.00
C SER A 57 -6.89 11.63 -6.35
N ARG A 58 -7.96 11.22 -7.05
CA ARG A 58 -9.33 11.16 -6.50
C ARG A 58 -9.45 10.21 -5.29
N VAL A 59 -8.59 9.20 -5.21
CA VAL A 59 -8.67 8.07 -4.26
C VAL A 59 -7.57 8.08 -3.18
N GLY A 60 -6.72 9.10 -3.16
CA GLY A 60 -5.63 9.24 -2.18
C GLY A 60 -4.39 8.38 -2.50
N ALA A 61 -3.55 8.17 -1.47
CA ALA A 61 -2.29 7.46 -1.56
C ALA A 61 -2.46 5.92 -1.58
N LYS A 62 -1.51 5.20 -2.20
CA LYS A 62 -1.48 3.73 -2.15
C LYS A 62 -1.27 3.25 -0.72
N ARG A 63 -1.91 2.15 -0.35
CA ARG A 63 -1.69 1.48 0.94
C ARG A 63 -0.29 0.87 0.94
N SER A 64 0.42 1.07 2.05
CA SER A 64 1.81 0.68 2.22
C SER A 64 1.95 -0.15 3.48
N LEU A 65 2.64 -1.29 3.42
CA LEU A 65 2.77 -2.19 4.55
C LEU A 65 3.78 -1.68 5.59
N LYS A 66 4.72 -0.83 5.18
CA LYS A 66 5.65 -0.16 6.11
C LYS A 66 4.98 0.91 6.98
N MET A 67 3.81 1.41 6.58
CA MET A 67 3.03 2.36 7.39
C MET A 67 2.25 1.64 8.49
N ILE A 68 2.22 2.18 9.72
CA ILE A 68 1.58 1.56 10.91
C ILE A 68 0.15 1.09 10.61
N ASP A 69 -0.69 2.00 10.14
CA ASP A 69 -2.11 1.77 9.81
C ASP A 69 -2.33 1.49 8.31
N MET A 70 -1.30 1.02 7.61
CA MET A 70 -1.34 0.75 6.18
C MET A 70 -1.73 1.95 5.30
N GLY A 71 -1.54 3.17 5.80
CA GLY A 71 -1.94 4.40 5.10
C GLY A 71 -3.41 4.79 5.29
N LEU A 72 -4.14 4.17 6.22
CA LEU A 72 -5.54 4.53 6.52
C LEU A 72 -5.68 5.76 7.43
N SER A 73 -4.66 6.06 8.24
CA SER A 73 -4.69 7.19 9.16
C SER A 73 -4.51 8.50 8.39
N THR A 74 -5.40 9.46 8.61
CA THR A 74 -5.24 10.84 8.16
C THR A 74 -4.60 11.68 9.27
N LEU A 75 -4.02 12.83 8.91
CA LEU A 75 -3.45 13.77 9.87
C LEU A 75 -4.17 15.11 9.73
N ILE A 76 -4.68 15.63 10.84
CA ILE A 76 -5.19 17.00 10.90
C ILE A 76 -4.00 17.94 10.96
N GLU A 77 -3.78 18.72 9.90
CA GLU A 77 -2.64 19.64 9.82
C GLU A 77 -2.66 20.65 10.97
N ALA A 78 -1.47 21.01 11.47
CA ALA A 78 -1.31 22.00 12.53
C ALA A 78 -1.60 23.44 12.06
N LYS A 79 -1.69 23.66 10.74
CA LYS A 79 -2.03 24.97 10.17
C LYS A 79 -3.50 25.26 10.44
N ASP A 80 -3.77 26.44 11.00
CA ASP A 80 -5.14 26.93 11.24
C ASP A 80 -5.70 27.64 10.01
N LYS A 81 -5.61 26.97 8.86
CA LYS A 81 -6.09 27.48 7.57
C LYS A 81 -6.99 26.45 6.90
N ASP A 82 -8.05 26.93 6.28
CA ASP A 82 -8.93 26.14 5.43
C ASP A 82 -8.25 25.81 4.09
N VAL A 83 -8.84 24.89 3.32
CA VAL A 83 -8.35 24.51 1.98
C VAL A 83 -8.22 25.69 1.01
N THR A 84 -9.05 26.72 1.19
CA THR A 84 -9.00 27.97 0.43
C THR A 84 -7.93 28.95 0.94
N GLY A 85 -7.15 28.58 1.95
CA GLY A 85 -6.08 29.39 2.54
C GLY A 85 -6.54 30.44 3.56
N LYS A 86 -7.85 30.55 3.82
CA LYS A 86 -8.42 31.46 4.82
C LYS A 86 -8.10 30.98 6.23
N SER A 87 -7.83 31.91 7.14
CA SER A 87 -7.60 31.58 8.55
C SER A 87 -8.89 31.15 9.24
N LEU A 88 -8.81 30.14 10.09
CA LEU A 88 -9.93 29.70 10.93
C LEU A 88 -10.35 30.78 11.92
N SER A 89 -11.67 30.87 12.17
CA SER A 89 -12.24 31.67 13.27
C SER A 89 -11.70 31.22 14.63
N ILE A 90 -11.84 32.06 15.64
CA ILE A 90 -11.31 31.78 16.99
C ILE A 90 -12.01 30.57 17.60
N GLU A 91 -13.31 30.41 17.39
CA GLU A 91 -14.10 29.27 17.87
C GLU A 91 -13.63 27.97 17.20
N ASN A 92 -13.52 28.00 15.86
CA ASN A 92 -13.09 26.84 15.07
C ASN A 92 -11.67 26.44 15.45
N ARG A 93 -10.77 27.39 15.67
CA ARG A 93 -9.39 27.11 16.09
C ARG A 93 -9.34 26.34 17.41
N ARG A 94 -10.17 26.72 18.39
CA ARG A 94 -10.27 26.00 19.68
C ARG A 94 -10.83 24.59 19.50
N MET A 95 -11.82 24.43 18.62
CA MET A 95 -12.38 23.12 18.27
C MET A 95 -11.33 22.22 17.60
N PHE A 96 -10.64 22.70 16.56
CA PHE A 96 -9.59 21.96 15.87
C PHE A 96 -8.41 21.62 16.78
N TYR A 97 -8.03 22.52 17.70
CA TYR A 97 -7.03 22.21 18.71
C TYR A 97 -7.43 21.00 19.57
N ARG A 98 -8.69 20.94 20.01
CA ARG A 98 -9.22 19.78 20.74
C ARG A 98 -9.21 18.53 19.84
N LEU A 99 -9.70 18.62 18.61
CA LEU A 99 -9.69 17.49 17.67
C LEU A 99 -8.28 16.92 17.44
N ARG A 100 -7.28 17.78 17.24
CA ARG A 100 -5.86 17.37 17.10
C ARG A 100 -5.33 16.68 18.35
N MET A 101 -5.70 17.15 19.54
CA MET A 101 -5.33 16.48 20.79
C MET A 101 -5.96 15.08 20.86
N TRP A 102 -7.23 14.94 20.51
CA TRP A 102 -7.94 13.66 20.53
C TRP A 102 -7.38 12.68 19.49
N ASP A 103 -7.06 13.17 18.28
CA ASP A 103 -6.38 12.40 17.24
C ASP A 103 -5.01 11.89 17.69
N ARG A 104 -4.18 12.74 18.30
CA ARG A 104 -2.88 12.31 18.85
C ARG A 104 -3.05 11.24 19.94
N ASN A 105 -4.06 11.39 20.78
CA ASN A 105 -4.33 10.45 21.87
C ASN A 105 -4.84 9.11 21.35
N SER A 106 -5.72 9.09 20.34
CA SER A 106 -6.23 7.85 19.74
C SER A 106 -5.10 7.02 19.10
N ARG A 107 -4.11 7.69 18.51
CA ARG A 107 -2.93 7.06 17.89
C ARG A 107 -1.92 6.49 18.90
N SER A 108 -2.05 6.82 20.19
CA SER A 108 -1.09 6.46 21.24
C SER A 108 -1.26 5.04 21.82
N ALA A 109 -2.04 4.17 21.17
CA ALA A 109 -2.18 2.77 21.58
C ALA A 109 -0.82 2.05 21.68
N VAL A 110 -0.69 1.11 22.64
CA VAL A 110 0.59 0.43 22.92
C VAL A 110 1.12 -0.32 21.69
N THR A 111 0.23 -0.98 20.95
CA THR A 111 0.57 -1.75 19.74
C THR A 111 1.07 -0.84 18.61
N SER A 112 0.41 0.30 18.36
CA SER A 112 0.82 1.25 17.31
C SER A 112 2.20 1.85 17.61
N LYS A 113 2.50 2.12 18.88
CA LYS A 113 3.82 2.64 19.31
C LYS A 113 4.97 1.66 19.06
N SER A 114 4.72 0.37 19.24
CA SER A 114 5.72 -0.68 18.95
C SER A 114 6.02 -0.76 17.45
N PHE A 115 4.98 -0.79 16.61
CA PHE A 115 5.16 -0.79 15.14
C PHE A 115 5.78 0.50 14.62
N GLN A 116 5.42 1.65 15.20
CA GLN A 116 6.01 2.94 14.84
C GLN A 116 7.53 2.91 15.00
N LYS A 117 8.01 2.48 16.18
CA LYS A 117 9.46 2.36 16.43
C LYS A 117 10.12 1.36 15.48
N ALA A 118 9.49 0.21 15.25
CA ALA A 118 10.03 -0.81 14.36
C ALA A 118 10.17 -0.30 12.92
N PHE A 119 9.14 0.34 12.36
CA PHE A 119 9.19 0.83 10.99
C PHE A 119 10.10 2.04 10.82
N THR A 120 10.22 2.92 11.83
CA THR A 120 11.25 3.98 11.79
C THR A 120 12.67 3.41 11.75
N LEU A 121 12.92 2.27 12.41
CA LEU A 121 14.20 1.58 12.35
C LEU A 121 14.40 0.87 11.00
N LEU A 122 13.33 0.28 10.45
CA LEU A 122 13.34 -0.35 9.13
C LEU A 122 13.71 0.67 8.05
N ASP A 123 13.10 1.85 8.05
CA ASP A 123 13.42 2.92 7.12
C ASP A 123 14.88 3.38 7.28
N ALA A 124 15.35 3.57 8.53
CA ALA A 124 16.73 3.94 8.78
C ALA A 124 17.74 2.87 8.29
N MET A 125 17.44 1.59 8.48
CA MET A 125 18.27 0.48 7.97
C MET A 125 18.22 0.41 6.44
N GLY A 126 17.04 0.54 5.85
CA GLY A 126 16.84 0.54 4.39
C GLY A 126 17.59 1.68 3.72
N SER A 127 17.52 2.90 4.26
CA SER A 127 18.28 4.06 3.76
C SER A 127 19.79 3.85 3.88
N LYS A 128 20.29 3.31 5.01
CA LYS A 128 21.73 3.04 5.18
C LYS A 128 22.25 1.96 4.23
N LEU A 129 21.44 0.93 3.97
CA LEU A 129 21.81 -0.19 3.11
C LEU A 129 21.51 0.05 1.61
N GLY A 130 20.90 1.19 1.27
CA GLY A 130 20.48 1.53 -0.09
C GLY A 130 19.51 0.48 -0.67
N LEU A 131 18.59 -0.03 0.15
CA LEU A 131 17.64 -1.05 -0.30
C LEU A 131 16.53 -0.44 -1.14
N PRO A 132 16.06 -1.14 -2.19
CA PRO A 132 14.91 -0.69 -2.96
C PRO A 132 13.64 -0.77 -2.11
N GLU A 133 12.67 0.10 -2.41
CA GLU A 133 11.40 0.20 -1.69
C GLU A 133 10.61 -1.12 -1.69
N SER A 134 10.72 -1.92 -2.76
CA SER A 134 10.09 -3.25 -2.85
C SER A 134 10.55 -4.19 -1.73
N VAL A 135 11.86 -4.21 -1.44
CA VAL A 135 12.44 -5.03 -0.37
C VAL A 135 12.02 -4.53 1.00
N ILE A 136 11.90 -3.21 1.18
CA ILE A 136 11.43 -2.60 2.44
C ILE A 136 9.97 -2.98 2.72
N GLU A 137 9.10 -2.90 1.71
CA GLU A 137 7.69 -3.30 1.82
C GLU A 137 7.53 -4.78 2.13
N GLU A 138 8.30 -5.64 1.47
CA GLU A 138 8.28 -7.08 1.75
C GLU A 138 8.83 -7.40 3.15
N SER A 139 9.83 -6.64 3.61
CA SER A 139 10.37 -6.78 4.97
C SER A 139 9.31 -6.40 6.01
N ALA A 140 8.53 -5.34 5.75
CA ALA A 140 7.43 -4.95 6.60
C ALA A 140 6.32 -6.01 6.63
N TYR A 141 6.02 -6.64 5.49
CA TYR A 141 5.10 -7.77 5.40
C TYR A 141 5.54 -8.96 6.27
N LEU A 142 6.81 -9.36 6.16
CA LEU A 142 7.36 -10.47 6.95
C LEU A 142 7.38 -10.14 8.44
N PHE A 143 7.76 -8.91 8.81
CA PHE A 143 7.75 -8.45 10.20
C PHE A 143 6.34 -8.53 10.82
N ARG A 144 5.30 -8.15 10.08
CA ARG A 144 3.91 -8.30 10.53
C ARG A 144 3.49 -9.75 10.71
N LYS A 145 3.89 -10.65 9.82
CA LYS A 145 3.65 -12.10 10.00
C LYS A 145 4.29 -12.63 11.28
N VAL A 146 5.53 -12.23 11.55
CA VAL A 146 6.25 -12.61 12.77
C VAL A 146 5.56 -12.04 14.02
N ALA A 147 5.09 -10.79 13.95
CA ALA A 147 4.33 -10.16 15.02
C ALA A 147 2.99 -10.87 15.30
N ALA A 148 2.25 -11.24 14.25
CA ALA A 148 1.00 -11.98 14.37
C ALA A 148 1.18 -13.35 15.04
N ARG A 149 2.33 -14.00 14.81
CA ARG A 149 2.70 -15.26 15.47
C ARG A 149 3.24 -15.09 16.91
N LYS A 150 3.28 -13.87 17.44
CA LYS A 150 3.78 -13.54 18.80
C LYS A 150 5.24 -13.97 19.08
N ILE A 151 6.08 -14.09 18.04
CA ILE A 151 7.49 -14.52 18.16
C ILE A 151 8.41 -13.37 18.66
N LEU A 152 7.90 -12.14 18.69
CA LEU A 152 8.65 -10.94 19.09
C LEU A 152 8.91 -10.85 20.61
N ALA A 153 8.19 -11.60 21.44
CA ALA A 153 8.32 -11.51 22.89
C ALA A 153 9.73 -11.93 23.35
N GLY A 154 10.39 -11.07 24.11
CA GLY A 154 11.73 -11.33 24.68
C GLY A 154 12.91 -11.12 23.73
N ARG A 155 12.68 -10.64 22.50
CA ARG A 155 13.74 -10.39 21.50
C ARG A 155 13.87 -8.90 21.20
N SER A 156 15.08 -8.47 20.83
CA SER A 156 15.30 -7.10 20.35
C SER A 156 14.59 -6.89 19.01
N THR A 157 13.81 -5.81 18.91
CA THR A 157 13.12 -5.42 17.67
C THR A 157 14.11 -5.16 16.53
N ALA A 158 15.28 -4.57 16.83
CA ALA A 158 16.32 -4.31 15.86
C ALA A 158 16.94 -5.61 15.31
N ALA A 159 17.15 -6.61 16.17
CA ALA A 159 17.64 -7.92 15.75
C ALA A 159 16.63 -8.64 14.85
N MET A 160 15.34 -8.59 15.23
CA MET A 160 14.27 -9.17 14.42
C MET A 160 14.13 -8.48 13.06
N LEU A 161 14.23 -7.15 13.02
CA LEU A 161 14.19 -6.40 11.76
C LEU A 161 15.37 -6.75 10.86
N SER A 162 16.58 -6.80 11.41
CA SER A 162 17.79 -7.18 10.67
C SER A 162 17.65 -8.58 10.08
N ALA A 163 17.11 -9.54 10.85
CA ALA A 163 16.84 -10.89 10.37
C ALA A 163 15.77 -10.92 9.27
N THR A 164 14.69 -10.13 9.39
CA THR A 164 13.65 -10.04 8.35
C THR A 164 14.18 -9.41 7.06
N ILE A 165 14.98 -8.34 7.15
CA ILE A 165 15.63 -7.71 5.99
C ILE A 165 16.56 -8.71 5.31
N TYR A 166 17.34 -9.46 6.09
CA TYR A 166 18.21 -10.47 5.53
C TYR A 166 17.44 -11.57 4.79
N ALA A 167 16.33 -12.03 5.36
CA ALA A 167 15.47 -13.03 4.74
C ALA A 167 14.83 -12.52 3.44
N THR A 168 14.34 -11.27 3.41
CA THR A 168 13.74 -10.68 2.21
C THR A 168 14.77 -10.39 1.12
N CYS A 169 15.96 -9.92 1.48
CA CYS A 169 17.08 -9.80 0.53
C CYS A 169 17.43 -11.14 -0.13
N ARG A 170 17.28 -12.27 0.57
CA ARG A 170 17.46 -13.61 -0.02
C ARG A 170 16.28 -14.02 -0.90
N ILE A 171 15.05 -13.69 -0.54
CA ILE A 171 13.84 -14.02 -1.33
C ILE A 171 13.79 -13.23 -2.64
N THR A 172 14.24 -11.98 -2.61
CA THR A 172 14.22 -11.05 -3.75
C THR A 172 15.47 -11.14 -4.64
N ASP A 173 16.31 -12.15 -4.44
CA ASP A 173 17.59 -12.34 -5.15
C ASP A 173 18.52 -11.10 -5.10
N THR A 174 18.45 -10.34 -4.01
CA THR A 174 19.35 -9.21 -3.71
C THR A 174 20.25 -9.53 -2.51
N PRO A 175 21.08 -10.58 -2.56
CA PRO A 175 21.79 -11.08 -1.40
C PRO A 175 22.75 -10.02 -0.84
N ARG A 176 22.61 -9.75 0.46
CA ARG A 176 23.53 -8.95 1.25
C ARG A 176 24.34 -9.87 2.15
N LYS A 177 25.58 -9.48 2.49
CA LYS A 177 26.40 -10.21 3.46
C LYS A 177 25.94 -9.87 4.88
N LEU A 178 26.11 -10.80 5.81
CA LEU A 178 25.79 -10.63 7.23
C LEU A 178 26.90 -9.94 8.05
N GLN A 179 28.05 -9.72 7.42
CA GLN A 179 29.31 -9.36 8.06
C GLN A 179 29.63 -7.87 7.89
#